data_AF-A0A843ARZ2-F1
#
_entry.id   AF-A0A843ARZ2-F1
#
_cell.length_a   1.000
_cell.length_b   1.000
_cell.length_c   1.000
_cell.angle_alpha   90.00
_cell.angle_beta   90.00
_cell.angle_gamma   90.00
#
_symmetry.space_group_name_H-M   'P 1'
#
loop_
_entity.id
_entity.type
_entity.pdbx_description
1 polymer ?
#
loop_
_entity_poly.entity_id
_entity_poly.type
_entity_poly.pdbx_seq_one_letter_code
_entity_poly.pdbx_strand_id
1 'polypeptide(L)'
;MSSIDVAICSGFSPGARVLRAAVRQLTEEEDIRIVTIAPALAELPKAMEEMRSLKERKVIVVDGCEGGCGLQVLNRYEVTPASIVMIKKHFNVTQKGVDEAKEQIRKAIREVKG
;
A
#
# COMPACT_ATOMS: atom_id res chain seq x y z
N MET A 1 17.01 -11.70 0.68
CA MET A 1 15.54 -11.84 0.56
C MET A 1 15.01 -10.54 -0.02
N SER A 2 14.18 -10.58 -1.08
CA SER A 2 13.58 -9.37 -1.63
C SER A 2 12.36 -9.00 -0.79
N SER A 3 12.47 -8.01 0.10
CA SER A 3 11.30 -7.52 0.83
C SER A 3 10.29 -6.92 -0.16
N ILE A 4 9.02 -7.27 0.01
CA ILE A 4 7.93 -6.76 -0.83
C ILE A 4 7.61 -5.33 -0.39
N ASP A 5 7.46 -4.43 -1.36
CA ASP A 5 7.00 -3.08 -1.11
C ASP A 5 5.48 -3.02 -1.13
N VAL A 6 4.89 -2.44 -0.11
CA VAL A 6 3.46 -2.19 -0.03
C VAL A 6 3.23 -0.70 -0.20
N ALA A 7 2.87 -0.30 -1.42
CA ALA A 7 2.52 1.07 -1.76
C ALA A 7 1.09 1.37 -1.28
N ILE A 8 0.94 2.31 -0.36
CA ILE A 8 -0.35 2.68 0.20
C ILE A 8 -0.79 4.07 -0.25
N CYS A 9 -2.09 4.20 -0.51
CA CYS A 9 -2.73 5.50 -0.57
C CYS A 9 -2.92 6.06 0.86
N SER A 10 -2.21 7.13 1.21
CA SER A 10 -2.35 7.81 2.51
C SER A 10 -3.58 8.70 2.63
N GLY A 11 -4.62 8.46 1.83
CA GLY A 11 -5.78 9.34 1.72
C GLY A 11 -6.41 9.76 3.07
N PHE A 12 -7.26 10.77 2.99
CA PHE A 12 -8.08 11.24 4.12
C PHE A 12 -9.39 10.48 4.25
N SER A 13 -9.63 9.46 3.42
CA SER A 13 -10.84 8.64 3.50
C SER A 13 -10.91 7.89 4.83
N PRO A 14 -12.12 7.63 5.35
CA PRO A 14 -12.29 6.77 6.54
C PRO A 14 -11.59 5.41 6.41
N GLY A 15 -11.62 4.79 5.22
CA GLY A 15 -10.92 3.54 4.91
C GLY A 15 -9.39 3.64 4.99
N ALA A 16 -8.80 4.79 4.68
CA ALA A 16 -7.35 4.99 4.78
C ALA A 16 -6.84 4.96 6.23
N ARG A 17 -7.68 5.25 7.23
CA ARG A 17 -7.29 5.11 8.65
C ARG A 17 -7.14 3.64 9.04
N VAL A 18 -8.08 2.79 8.62
CA VAL A 18 -8.00 1.34 8.79
C VAL A 18 -6.79 0.78 8.05
N LEU A 19 -6.56 1.22 6.81
CA LEU A 19 -5.39 0.82 6.03
C LEU A 19 -4.08 1.09 6.77
N ARG A 20 -3.90 2.33 7.26
CA ARG A 20 -2.68 2.73 7.99
C ARG A 20 -2.47 1.90 9.26
N ALA A 21 -3.54 1.62 10.00
CA ALA A 21 -3.47 0.76 11.18
C ALA A 21 -3.07 -0.68 10.81
N ALA A 22 -3.68 -1.24 9.77
CA ALA A 22 -3.39 -2.59 9.29
C ALA A 22 -1.95 -2.75 8.82
N VAL A 23 -1.44 -1.86 7.96
CA VAL A 23 -0.08 -1.96 7.43
C VAL A 23 1.00 -1.74 8.49
N ARG A 24 0.73 -0.90 9.49
CA ARG A 24 1.64 -0.71 10.63
C ARG A 24 1.78 -1.98 11.47
N GLN A 25 0.68 -2.70 11.70
CA GLN A 25 0.76 -4.00 12.38
C GLN A 25 1.45 -5.04 11.51
N LEU A 26 1.20 -5.04 10.19
CA LEU A 26 1.85 -5.99 9.29
C LEU A 26 3.37 -5.81 9.19
N THR A 27 3.90 -4.59 9.33
CA THR A 27 5.37 -4.40 9.37
C THR A 27 6.05 -5.05 10.57
N GLU A 28 5.29 -5.35 11.63
CA GLU A 28 5.80 -6.06 12.81
C GLU A 28 5.72 -7.59 12.62
N GLU A 29 4.94 -8.06 11.64
CA GLU A 29 4.62 -9.47 11.43
C GLU A 29 5.22 -10.06 10.13
N GLU A 30 5.52 -9.21 9.15
CA GLU A 30 5.94 -9.58 7.80
C GLU A 30 7.17 -8.77 7.37
N ASP A 31 8.08 -9.38 6.62
CA ASP A 31 9.21 -8.69 5.97
C ASP A 31 8.74 -7.87 4.75
N ILE A 32 8.14 -6.71 5.04
CA ILE A 32 7.61 -5.76 4.05
C ILE A 32 8.08 -4.33 4.35
N ARG A 33 8.18 -3.50 3.30
CA ARG A 33 8.39 -2.05 3.43
C ARG A 33 7.12 -1.32 3.03
N ILE A 34 6.66 -0.39 3.86
CA ILE A 34 5.50 0.45 3.53
C ILE A 34 5.98 1.71 2.83
N VAL A 35 5.37 2.00 1.69
CA VAL A 35 5.72 3.15 0.85
C VAL A 35 4.48 3.99 0.67
N THR A 36 4.55 5.26 1.03
CA THR A 36 3.38 6.14 0.99
C THR A 36 3.41 6.99 -0.27
N ILE A 37 2.37 6.89 -1.11
CA ILE A 37 2.37 7.50 -2.45
C ILE A 37 2.06 9.01 -2.46
N ALA A 38 1.28 9.54 -1.50
CA ALA A 38 0.81 10.93 -1.59
C ALA A 38 1.92 11.99 -1.50
N PRO A 39 2.99 11.81 -0.69
CA PRO A 39 4.16 12.68 -0.73
C PRO A 39 4.78 12.87 -2.12
N ALA A 40 4.69 11.86 -3.00
CA ALA A 40 5.17 11.95 -4.37
C ALA A 40 4.26 12.81 -5.27
N LEU A 41 2.97 12.95 -4.93
CA LEU A 41 2.06 13.91 -5.59
C LEU A 41 2.38 15.36 -5.19
N ALA A 42 2.95 15.57 -4.01
CA ALA A 42 3.44 16.87 -3.54
C ALA A 42 4.87 17.19 -4.01
N GLU A 43 5.44 16.37 -4.91
CA GLU A 43 6.76 16.55 -5.51
C GLU A 43 7.91 16.68 -4.48
N LEU A 44 7.76 16.02 -3.32
CA LEU A 44 8.81 15.99 -2.31
C LEU A 44 10.00 15.14 -2.83
N PRO A 45 11.23 15.67 -2.90
CA PRO A 45 12.36 14.99 -3.55
C PRO A 45 12.62 13.56 -3.05
N LYS A 46 12.59 13.36 -1.72
CA LYS A 46 12.78 12.04 -1.10
C LYS A 46 11.70 11.03 -1.51
N ALA A 47 10.45 11.48 -1.64
CA ALA A 47 9.35 10.62 -2.03
C ALA A 47 9.42 10.24 -3.52
N MET A 48 9.88 11.17 -4.37
CA MET A 48 10.13 10.88 -5.78
C MET A 48 11.23 9.84 -5.97
N GLU A 49 12.31 9.94 -5.20
CA GLU A 49 13.40 8.96 -5.19
C GLU A 49 12.90 7.59 -4.71
N GLU A 50 12.10 7.56 -3.65
CA GLU A 50 11.48 6.33 -3.15
C GLU A 50 10.61 5.67 -4.22
N MET A 51 9.77 6.43 -4.95
CA MET A 51 8.96 5.88 -6.06
C MET A 51 9.83 5.29 -7.17
N ARG A 52 10.91 5.97 -7.57
CA ARG A 52 11.82 5.47 -8.62
C ARG A 52 12.48 4.16 -8.21
N SER A 53 12.81 4.00 -6.93
CA SER A 53 13.38 2.76 -6.39
C SER A 53 12.45 1.55 -6.48
N LEU A 54 11.14 1.76 -6.65
CA LEU A 54 10.15 0.69 -6.74
C LEU A 54 10.18 -0.07 -8.06
N LYS A 55 10.74 0.51 -9.13
CA LYS A 55 10.71 -0.07 -10.49
C LYS A 55 11.38 -1.44 -10.57
N GLU A 56 12.36 -1.70 -9.71
CA GLU A 56 13.12 -2.95 -9.66
C GLU A 56 12.60 -3.92 -8.58
N ARG A 57 11.49 -3.58 -7.91
CA ARG A 57 11.01 -4.30 -6.72
C ARG A 57 9.63 -4.89 -6.95
N LYS A 58 9.30 -5.91 -6.15
CA LYS A 58 7.94 -6.47 -6.12
C LYS A 58 7.05 -5.53 -5.31
N VAL A 59 6.11 -4.88 -6.00
CA VAL A 59 5.22 -3.88 -5.39
C VAL A 59 3.80 -4.41 -5.33
N ILE A 60 3.17 -4.31 -4.17
CA ILE A 60 1.73 -4.45 -3.99
C ILE A 60 1.18 -3.06 -3.76
N VAL A 61 0.15 -2.66 -4.50
CA VAL A 61 -0.57 -1.42 -4.21
C VAL A 61 -1.81 -1.71 -3.41
N VAL A 62 -2.04 -0.95 -2.35
CA VAL A 62 -3.20 -1.09 -1.47
C VAL A 62 -3.96 0.22 -1.40
N ASP A 63 -5.21 0.19 -1.87
CA ASP A 63 -6.08 1.36 -1.92
C ASP A 63 -7.23 1.23 -0.92
N GLY A 64 -7.38 2.26 -0.08
CA GLY A 64 -8.49 2.42 0.87
C GLY A 64 -9.66 3.26 0.36
N CYS A 65 -9.69 3.53 -0.94
CA CYS A 65 -10.74 4.30 -1.62
C CYS A 65 -11.09 3.63 -2.96
N GLU A 66 -11.48 4.39 -3.98
CA GLU A 66 -11.95 3.89 -5.27
C GLU A 66 -10.84 3.38 -6.21
N GLY A 67 -9.61 3.22 -5.71
CA GLY A 67 -8.54 2.54 -6.45
C GLY A 67 -7.80 3.40 -7.50
N GLY A 68 -7.86 4.73 -7.41
CA GLY A 68 -7.29 5.62 -8.43
C GLY A 68 -5.89 6.15 -8.11
N CYS A 69 -5.71 6.73 -6.92
CA CYS A 69 -4.49 7.48 -6.61
C CYS A 69 -3.24 6.59 -6.56
N GLY A 70 -3.36 5.38 -5.99
CA GLY A 70 -2.32 4.34 -6.00
C GLY A 70 -1.73 4.11 -7.37
N LEU A 71 -2.60 3.65 -8.27
CA LEU A 71 -2.22 3.29 -9.63
C LEU A 71 -1.75 4.49 -10.45
N GLN A 72 -2.38 5.66 -10.30
CA GLN A 72 -1.97 6.86 -11.02
C GLN A 72 -0.54 7.27 -10.67
N VAL A 73 -0.18 7.25 -9.39
CA VAL A 73 1.18 7.58 -8.96
C VAL A 73 2.16 6.55 -9.48
N LEU A 74 1.90 5.26 -9.28
CA LEU A 74 2.80 4.20 -9.73
C LEU A 74 3.03 4.25 -11.25
N ASN A 75 1.97 4.50 -12.03
CA ASN A 75 2.06 4.63 -13.48
C ASN A 75 2.94 5.83 -13.91
N ARG A 76 2.84 6.98 -13.21
CA ARG A 76 3.72 8.15 -13.46
C ARG A 76 5.21 7.82 -13.29
N TYR A 77 5.54 6.84 -12.47
CA TYR A 77 6.92 6.39 -12.23
C TYR A 77 7.26 5.08 -12.93
N GLU A 78 6.42 4.64 -13.88
CA GLU A 78 6.60 3.39 -14.64
C GLU A 78 6.74 2.15 -13.75
N VAL A 79 6.07 2.15 -12.60
CA VAL A 79 6.05 1.03 -11.66
C VAL A 79 4.81 0.18 -11.94
N THR A 80 5.03 -1.09 -12.30
CA THR A 80 3.93 -2.05 -12.48
C THR A 80 3.71 -2.83 -11.17
N PRO A 81 2.55 -2.69 -10.51
CA PRO A 81 2.27 -3.47 -9.31
C PRO A 81 2.09 -4.96 -9.67
N ALA A 82 2.66 -5.83 -8.85
CA ALA A 82 2.46 -7.28 -8.92
C ALA A 82 1.07 -7.70 -8.44
N SER A 83 0.44 -6.91 -7.57
CA SER A 83 -0.94 -7.10 -7.11
C SER A 83 -1.57 -5.78 -6.71
N ILE A 84 -2.89 -5.70 -6.86
CA ILE A 84 -3.71 -4.54 -6.52
C ILE A 84 -4.74 -5.00 -5.50
N VAL A 85 -4.69 -4.43 -4.29
CA VAL A 85 -5.59 -4.77 -3.19
C VAL A 85 -6.49 -3.59 -2.90
N MET A 86 -7.79 -3.76 -3.10
CA MET A 86 -8.80 -2.80 -2.69
C MET A 86 -9.41 -3.23 -1.36
N ILE A 87 -9.14 -2.48 -0.29
CA ILE A 87 -9.78 -2.75 0.99
C ILE A 87 -11.19 -2.15 1.05
N LYS A 88 -12.07 -2.79 1.82
CA LYS A 88 -13.44 -2.29 2.03
C LYS A 88 -13.41 -0.92 2.71
N LYS A 89 -14.33 -0.03 2.30
CA LYS A 89 -14.52 1.26 2.96
C LYS A 89 -15.12 1.01 4.35
N HIS A 90 -14.40 1.43 5.40
CA HIS A 90 -14.91 1.45 6.77
C HIS A 90 -15.07 2.89 7.23
N PHE A 91 -16.26 3.26 7.70
CA PHE A 91 -16.53 4.61 8.21
C PHE A 91 -15.91 4.87 9.59
N ASN A 92 -15.71 3.79 10.37
CA ASN A 92 -15.05 3.81 11.67
C ASN A 92 -13.84 2.88 11.67
N VAL A 93 -12.80 3.22 12.43
CA VAL A 93 -11.68 2.31 12.66
C VAL A 93 -12.09 1.30 13.73
N THR A 94 -12.33 0.06 13.33
CA THR A 94 -12.64 -1.05 14.23
C THR A 94 -11.56 -2.12 14.12
N GLN A 95 -11.32 -2.87 15.21
CA GLN A 95 -10.35 -3.97 15.18
C GLN A 95 -10.70 -4.99 14.08
N LYS A 96 -12.00 -5.32 13.94
CA LYS A 96 -12.49 -6.17 12.86
C LYS A 96 -12.09 -5.67 11.46
N GLY A 97 -12.26 -4.37 11.19
CA GLY A 97 -11.86 -3.80 9.89
C GLY A 97 -10.35 -3.83 9.67
N VAL A 98 -9.55 -3.64 10.74
CA VAL A 98 -8.09 -3.78 10.69
C VAL A 98 -7.71 -5.22 10.36
N ASP A 99 -8.29 -6.21 11.05
CA ASP A 99 -8.01 -7.63 10.83
C ASP A 99 -8.40 -8.07 9.41
N GLU A 100 -9.57 -7.65 8.92
CA GLU A 100 -10.02 -7.92 7.55
C GLU A 100 -9.07 -7.32 6.50
N ALA A 101 -8.59 -6.09 6.71
CA ALA A 101 -7.60 -5.47 5.83
C ALA A 101 -6.25 -6.19 5.89
N LYS A 102 -5.79 -6.60 7.08
CA LYS A 102 -4.55 -7.38 7.25
C LYS A 102 -4.62 -8.70 6.50
N GLU A 103 -5.74 -9.41 6.60
CA GLU A 103 -5.92 -10.70 5.93
C GLU A 103 -5.84 -10.55 4.41
N GLN A 104 -6.49 -9.55 3.83
CA GLN A 104 -6.45 -9.27 2.40
C GLN A 104 -5.04 -8.93 1.92
N ILE A 105 -4.34 -8.05 2.62
CA ILE A 105 -2.97 -7.67 2.28
C ILE A 105 -2.03 -8.87 2.43
N ARG A 106 -2.16 -9.66 3.50
CA ARG A 106 -1.34 -10.86 3.73
C ARG A 106 -1.55 -11.91 2.64
N LYS A 107 -2.80 -12.09 2.18
CA LYS A 107 -3.10 -12.97 1.05
C LYS A 107 -2.34 -12.53 -0.21
N ALA A 108 -2.39 -11.24 -0.55
CA ALA A 108 -1.65 -10.71 -1.70
C ALA A 108 -0.13 -10.83 -1.54
N ILE A 109 0.40 -10.62 -0.33
CA ILE A 109 1.82 -10.83 -0.03
C ILE A 109 2.22 -12.28 -0.31
N ARG A 110 1.43 -13.26 0.15
CA ARG A 110 1.70 -14.69 -0.09
C ARG A 110 1.67 -15.03 -1.57
N GLU A 111 0.67 -14.56 -2.30
CA GLU A 111 0.54 -14.77 -3.75
C GLU A 111 1.75 -14.20 -4.52
N VAL A 112 2.29 -13.06 -4.10
CA VAL A 112 3.46 -12.42 -4.74
C VAL A 112 4.79 -13.09 -4.33
N LYS A 113 4.85 -13.70 -3.14
CA LYS A 113 6.01 -14.48 -2.67
C LYS A 113 6.16 -15.79 -3.46
N GLY A 114 5.05 -16.45 -3.80
CA GLY A 114 5.01 -17.78 -4.41
C GLY A 114 4.75 -18.85 -3.37
#